data_AF-A0A7C7A998-F1
#
_entry.id   AF-A0A7C7A998-F1
#
_cell.length_a   1.000
_cell.length_b   1.000
_cell.length_c   1.000
_cell.angle_alpha   90.00
_cell.angle_beta   90.00
_cell.angle_gamma   90.00
#
_symmetry.space_group_name_H-M   'P 1'
#
loop_
_entity.id
_entity.type
_entity.pdbx_description
1 polymer ?
#
loop_
_entity_poly.entity_id
_entity_poly.type
_entity_poly.pdbx_seq_one_letter_code
_entity_poly.pdbx_strand_id
1 'polypeptide(L)'
;MLFNNEQVNRGRKIVNTGIINLILLLFGDFTVNLIYNGINGLAEKIIINGMVLFNIFLYYKGNKIAFKVTMFLLSMVYILIFGLVPVYLVYELLRVLNILDAFGGALYLVILAIIIIGVNILIFKMGFYDDVLAFKNYYQGKIKR
;
A
#
# COMPACT_ATOMS: atom_id res chain seq x y z
N MET A 1 -7.95 -23.25 -13.84
CA MET A 1 -8.48 -21.88 -14.07
C MET A 1 -7.78 -21.32 -15.30
N LEU A 2 -8.54 -21.05 -16.37
CA LEU A 2 -8.07 -20.22 -17.47
C LEU A 2 -8.10 -18.78 -16.96
N PHE A 3 -6.94 -18.26 -16.58
CA PHE A 3 -6.83 -16.87 -16.16
C PHE A 3 -6.96 -15.99 -17.41
N ASN A 4 -7.78 -14.94 -17.36
CA ASN A 4 -7.73 -13.91 -18.39
C ASN A 4 -6.35 -13.23 -18.31
N ASN A 5 -5.54 -13.39 -19.37
CA ASN A 5 -4.18 -12.86 -19.41
C ASN A 5 -4.13 -11.34 -19.22
N GLU A 6 -5.14 -10.61 -19.67
CA GLU A 6 -5.24 -9.17 -19.45
C GLU A 6 -5.41 -8.84 -17.97
N GLN A 7 -6.29 -9.59 -17.29
CA GLN A 7 -6.57 -9.44 -15.86
C GLN A 7 -5.34 -9.70 -15.01
N VAL A 8 -4.59 -10.77 -15.33
CA VAL A 8 -3.32 -11.10 -14.67
C VAL A 8 -2.27 -10.01 -14.91
N ASN A 9 -2.24 -9.41 -16.11
CA ASN A 9 -1.29 -8.36 -16.43
C ASN A 9 -1.61 -7.07 -15.67
N ARG A 10 -2.88 -6.69 -15.55
CA ARG A 10 -3.30 -5.56 -14.71
C ARG A 10 -2.98 -5.81 -13.24
N GLY A 11 -3.29 -6.99 -12.70
CA GLY A 11 -2.92 -7.38 -11.35
C GLY A 11 -1.41 -7.34 -11.09
N ARG A 12 -0.59 -7.78 -12.06
CA ARG A 12 0.87 -7.66 -11.99
C ARG A 12 1.32 -6.20 -11.92
N LYS A 13 0.75 -5.33 -12.77
CA LYS A 13 1.08 -3.89 -12.76
C LYS A 13 0.74 -3.28 -11.40
N ILE A 14 -0.44 -3.56 -10.86
CA ILE A 14 -0.87 -3.11 -9.54
C ILE A 14 0.16 -3.54 -8.47
N VAL A 15 0.48 -4.83 -8.39
CA VAL A 15 1.46 -5.36 -7.43
C VAL A 15 2.82 -4.69 -7.58
N ASN A 16 3.31 -4.51 -8.81
CA ASN A 16 4.58 -3.85 -9.06
C ASN A 16 4.57 -2.38 -8.62
N THR A 17 3.48 -1.64 -8.88
CA THR A 17 3.29 -0.28 -8.37
C THR A 17 3.29 -0.26 -6.85
N GLY A 18 2.64 -1.22 -6.20
CA GLY A 18 2.68 -1.38 -4.76
C GLY A 18 4.11 -1.61 -4.23
N ILE A 19 4.92 -2.42 -4.92
CA ILE A 19 6.32 -2.67 -4.55
C ILE A 19 7.15 -1.40 -4.68
N ILE A 20 6.95 -0.62 -5.74
CA ILE A 20 7.62 0.68 -5.91
C ILE A 20 7.27 1.62 -4.75
N ASN A 21 5.98 1.71 -4.40
CA ASN A 21 5.53 2.52 -3.27
C ASN A 21 6.12 2.03 -1.94
N LEU A 22 6.20 0.71 -1.73
CA LEU A 22 6.85 0.13 -0.56
C LEU A 22 8.32 0.55 -0.48
N ILE A 23 9.06 0.49 -1.59
CA ILE A 23 10.46 0.94 -1.64
C ILE A 23 10.58 2.43 -1.30
N LEU A 24 9.70 3.27 -1.86
CA LEU A 24 9.67 4.70 -1.54
C LEU A 24 9.40 4.96 -0.06
N LEU A 25 8.50 4.21 0.56
CA LEU A 25 8.22 4.31 2.00
C LEU A 25 9.43 3.89 2.84
N LEU A 26 10.18 2.86 2.44
CA LEU A 26 11.41 2.46 3.13
C LEU A 26 12.48 3.55 3.05
N PHE A 27 12.61 4.22 1.89
CA PHE A 27 13.50 5.37 1.77
C PHE A 27 13.04 6.55 2.64
N GLY A 28 11.74 6.82 2.68
CA GLY A 28 11.17 7.85 3.55
C GLY A 28 11.46 7.60 5.03
N ASP A 29 11.21 6.37 5.51
CA ASP A 29 11.53 5.96 6.90
C ASP A 29 13.03 6.11 7.18
N PHE A 30 13.90 5.72 6.23
CA PHE A 30 15.35 5.91 6.38
C PHE A 30 15.73 7.39 6.52
N THR A 31 15.22 8.26 5.64
CA THR A 31 15.51 9.70 5.67
C THR A 31 15.01 10.35 6.96
N VAL A 32 13.78 10.05 7.39
CA VAL A 32 13.22 10.58 8.63
C VAL A 32 14.08 10.16 9.82
N ASN A 33 14.43 8.88 9.94
CA ASN A 33 15.26 8.42 11.06
C ASN A 33 16.66 9.05 11.05
N LEU A 34 17.25 9.27 9.88
CA LEU A 34 18.54 9.93 9.75
C LEU A 34 18.48 11.39 10.24
N ILE A 35 17.39 12.11 9.94
CA ILE A 35 17.18 13.51 10.37
C ILE A 35 16.92 13.60 11.87
N TYR A 36 16.04 12.76 12.42
CA TYR A 36 15.58 12.88 13.80
C TYR A 36 16.46 12.15 14.83
N ASN A 37 16.94 10.95 14.51
CA ASN A 37 17.63 10.07 15.46
C ASN A 37 19.14 9.97 15.22
N GLY A 38 19.65 10.56 14.13
CA GLY A 38 21.05 10.46 13.74
C GLY A 38 21.53 9.01 13.57
N ILE A 39 22.84 8.80 13.69
CA ILE A 39 23.49 7.49 13.41
C ILE A 39 23.12 6.42 14.45
N ASN A 40 22.79 6.80 15.68
CA ASN A 40 22.57 5.85 16.78
C ASN A 40 21.27 5.04 16.62
N GLY A 41 20.24 5.58 15.96
CA GLY A 41 18.99 4.88 15.65
C GLY A 41 18.96 4.19 14.27
N LEU A 42 20.04 4.32 13.49
CA LEU A 42 20.07 3.91 12.08
C LEU A 42 20.31 2.41 11.90
N ALA A 43 21.05 1.76 12.80
CA ALA A 43 21.43 0.35 12.67
C ALA A 43 20.21 -0.60 12.66
N GLU A 44 19.28 -0.43 13.60
CA GLU A 44 18.05 -1.24 13.68
C GLU A 44 17.19 -1.07 12.41
N LYS A 45 17.06 0.17 11.94
CA LYS A 45 16.29 0.51 10.74
C LYS A 45 16.92 -0.03 9.46
N ILE A 46 18.25 -0.03 9.36
CA ILE A 46 18.97 -0.65 8.25
C ILE A 46 18.69 -2.15 8.20
N ILE A 47 18.68 -2.83 9.36
CA ILE A 47 18.39 -4.27 9.42
C ILE A 47 16.96 -4.54 8.95
N ILE A 48 15.97 -3.83 9.50
CA ILE A 48 14.55 -4.02 9.12
C ILE A 48 14.33 -3.71 7.64
N ASN A 49 14.80 -2.56 7.16
CA ASN A 49 14.62 -2.15 5.77
C ASN A 49 15.37 -3.09 4.82
N GLY A 50 16.57 -3.55 5.22
CA GLY A 50 17.34 -4.57 4.50
C GLY A 50 16.61 -5.90 4.39
N MET A 51 15.98 -6.37 5.47
CA MET A 51 15.16 -7.60 5.45
C MET A 51 13.97 -7.48 4.48
N VAL A 52 13.31 -6.31 4.45
CA VAL A 52 12.19 -6.06 3.51
C VAL A 52 12.69 -6.04 2.07
N LEU A 53 13.82 -5.36 1.78
CA LEU A 53 14.41 -5.35 0.44
C LEU A 53 14.85 -6.75 -0.01
N PHE A 54 15.43 -7.54 0.89
CA PHE A 54 15.80 -8.93 0.63
C PHE A 54 14.57 -9.80 0.34
N ASN A 55 13.45 -9.57 1.06
CA ASN A 55 12.19 -10.23 0.77
C ASN A 55 11.68 -9.91 -0.64
N ILE A 56 11.73 -8.64 -1.05
CA ILE A 56 11.33 -8.20 -2.40
C ILE A 56 12.22 -8.88 -3.46
N PHE A 57 13.52 -8.98 -3.22
CA PHE A 57 14.44 -9.69 -4.11
C PHE A 57 14.06 -11.17 -4.27
N LEU A 58 13.78 -11.86 -3.15
CA LEU A 58 13.33 -13.25 -3.18
C LEU A 58 11.97 -13.43 -3.86
N TYR A 59 11.08 -12.45 -3.75
CA TYR A 59 9.82 -12.41 -4.50
C TYR A 59 10.09 -12.42 -6.02
N TYR A 60 10.98 -11.57 -6.52
CA TYR A 60 11.30 -11.55 -7.95
C TYR A 60 11.96 -12.86 -8.43
N LYS A 61 12.67 -13.57 -7.54
CA LYS A 61 13.21 -14.92 -7.81
C LYS A 61 12.18 -16.05 -7.83
N GLY A 62 10.91 -15.80 -7.50
CA GLY A 62 9.89 -16.86 -7.50
C GLY A 62 9.69 -17.56 -6.16
N ASN A 63 10.21 -17.02 -5.05
CA ASN A 63 10.08 -17.69 -3.75
C ASN A 63 8.64 -17.57 -3.20
N LYS A 64 8.03 -18.71 -2.85
CA LYS A 64 6.63 -18.79 -2.33
C LYS A 64 6.43 -18.05 -1.01
N ILE A 65 7.39 -18.14 -0.10
CA ILE A 65 7.31 -17.50 1.22
C ILE A 65 7.46 -15.99 1.05
N ALA A 66 8.46 -15.57 0.27
CA ALA A 66 8.66 -14.16 -0.06
C ALA A 66 7.42 -13.55 -0.72
N PHE A 67 6.78 -14.27 -1.64
CA PHE A 67 5.52 -13.84 -2.25
C PHE A 67 4.42 -13.60 -1.22
N LYS A 68 4.18 -14.52 -0.27
CA LYS A 68 3.16 -14.33 0.76
C LYS A 68 3.45 -13.12 1.64
N VAL A 69 4.71 -12.95 2.04
CA VAL A 69 5.15 -11.81 2.86
C VAL A 69 5.00 -10.50 2.07
N THR A 70 5.44 -10.46 0.81
CA THR A 70 5.29 -9.29 -0.06
C THR A 70 3.82 -8.92 -0.22
N MET A 71 2.92 -9.88 -0.50
CA MET A 71 1.49 -9.60 -0.62
C MET A 71 0.89 -9.04 0.68
N PHE A 72 1.34 -9.52 1.84
CA PHE A 72 0.93 -8.99 3.14
C PHE A 72 1.42 -7.55 3.34
N LEU A 73 2.70 -7.27 3.08
CA LEU A 73 3.26 -5.91 3.16
C LEU A 73 2.52 -4.94 2.23
N LEU A 74 2.20 -5.39 1.02
CA LEU A 74 1.44 -4.59 0.06
C LEU A 74 0.03 -4.25 0.55
N SER A 75 -0.65 -5.15 1.27
CA SER A 75 -1.95 -4.80 1.87
C SER A 75 -1.84 -3.62 2.85
N MET A 76 -0.76 -3.54 3.62
CA MET A 76 -0.52 -2.41 4.52
C MET A 76 -0.24 -1.12 3.75
N VAL A 77 0.55 -1.21 2.67
CA VAL A 77 0.82 -0.08 1.77
C VAL A 77 -0.48 0.45 1.14
N TYR A 78 -1.36 -0.43 0.68
CA TYR A 78 -2.64 0.00 0.09
C TYR A 78 -3.59 0.61 1.12
N ILE A 79 -3.65 0.11 2.35
CA ILE A 79 -4.43 0.74 3.43
C ILE A 79 -3.89 2.14 3.72
N LEU A 80 -2.58 2.31 3.73
CA LEU A 80 -1.96 3.62 3.95
C LEU A 80 -2.28 4.59 2.82
N ILE A 81 -2.12 4.17 1.56
CA ILE A 81 -2.30 5.03 0.39
C ILE A 81 -3.77 5.34 0.11
N PHE A 82 -4.67 4.36 0.22
CA PHE A 82 -6.09 4.56 -0.11
C PHE A 82 -6.93 4.91 1.12
N GLY A 83 -6.53 4.47 2.31
CA GLY A 83 -7.25 4.80 3.54
C GLY A 83 -6.72 6.07 4.19
N LEU A 84 -5.47 6.05 4.65
CA LEU A 84 -4.95 7.10 5.52
C LEU A 84 -4.62 8.41 4.79
N VAL A 85 -3.94 8.34 3.63
CA VAL A 85 -3.53 9.55 2.89
C VAL A 85 -4.74 10.41 2.48
N PRO A 86 -5.83 9.88 1.89
CA PRO A 86 -6.98 10.70 1.53
C PRO A 86 -7.67 11.31 2.75
N VAL A 87 -7.79 10.55 3.85
CA VAL A 87 -8.33 11.07 5.11
C VAL A 87 -7.50 12.24 5.62
N TYR A 88 -6.18 12.11 5.62
CA TYR A 88 -5.27 13.18 6.05
C TYR A 88 -5.35 14.41 5.14
N LEU A 89 -5.36 14.23 3.82
CA LEU A 89 -5.45 15.35 2.87
C LEU A 89 -6.76 16.12 3.02
N VAL A 90 -7.88 15.42 3.17
CA VAL A 90 -9.17 16.07 3.37
C VAL A 90 -9.22 16.76 4.72
N TYR A 91 -8.69 16.14 5.78
CA TYR A 91 -8.57 16.76 7.09
C TYR A 91 -7.83 18.11 7.03
N GLU A 92 -6.65 18.13 6.40
CA GLU A 92 -5.86 19.36 6.27
C GLU A 92 -6.58 20.42 5.43
N LEU A 93 -7.24 20.02 4.35
CA LEU A 93 -8.02 20.95 3.53
C LEU A 93 -9.14 21.63 4.33
N LEU A 94 -9.87 20.88 5.15
CA LEU A 94 -10.94 21.43 5.99
C LEU A 94 -10.41 22.37 7.07
N ARG A 95 -9.21 22.07 7.59
CA ARG A 95 -8.53 22.92 8.57
C ARG A 95 -8.13 24.26 7.96
N VAL A 96 -7.52 24.23 6.78
CA VAL A 96 -7.12 25.45 6.06
C VAL A 96 -8.34 26.31 5.69
N LEU A 97 -9.46 25.69 5.33
CA LEU A 97 -10.69 26.39 4.97
C LEU A 97 -11.52 26.86 6.18
N ASN A 98 -11.07 26.62 7.40
CA ASN A 98 -11.77 26.93 8.65
C ASN A 98 -13.20 26.37 8.75
N ILE A 99 -13.50 25.34 7.94
CA ILE A 99 -14.80 24.67 7.90
C ILE A 99 -15.03 23.89 9.20
N LEU A 100 -13.95 23.40 9.80
CA LEU A 100 -13.96 22.66 11.06
C LEU A 100 -14.49 23.48 12.23
N ASP A 101 -14.09 24.76 12.31
CA ASP A 101 -14.57 25.68 13.34
C ASP A 101 -16.02 26.12 13.10
N ALA A 102 -16.44 26.18 11.83
CA ALA A 102 -17.78 26.64 11.44
C ALA A 102 -18.88 25.59 11.63
N PHE A 103 -18.60 24.30 11.43
CA PHE A 103 -19.61 23.24 11.42
C PHE A 103 -19.47 22.21 12.56
N GLY A 104 -18.41 22.32 13.38
CA GLY A 104 -18.19 21.44 14.53
C GLY A 104 -17.91 19.98 14.19
N GLY A 105 -17.95 19.11 15.21
CA GLY A 105 -17.51 17.70 15.12
C GLY A 105 -18.34 16.80 14.20
N ALA A 106 -19.57 17.16 13.85
CA ALA A 106 -20.44 16.33 13.00
C ALA A 106 -19.91 16.20 11.56
N LEU A 107 -19.22 17.23 11.05
CA LEU A 107 -18.68 17.23 9.69
C LEU A 107 -17.55 16.19 9.51
N TYR A 108 -16.81 15.87 10.58
CA TYR A 108 -15.80 14.82 10.56
C TYR A 108 -16.38 13.47 10.15
N LEU A 109 -17.52 13.10 10.73
CA LEU A 109 -18.14 11.79 10.50
C LEU A 109 -18.66 11.66 9.07
N VAL A 110 -19.29 12.73 8.56
CA VAL A 110 -19.82 12.76 7.18
C VAL A 110 -18.69 12.63 6.17
N ILE A 111 -17.60 13.36 6.38
CA ILE A 111 -16.47 13.37 5.45
C ILE A 111 -15.69 12.05 5.51
N LEU A 112 -15.47 11.52 6.71
CA LEU A 112 -14.88 10.18 6.87
C LEU A 112 -15.72 9.13 6.13
N ALA A 113 -17.06 9.20 6.23
CA ALA A 113 -17.97 8.31 5.52
C ALA A 113 -17.86 8.46 3.99
N ILE A 114 -17.81 9.69 3.46
CA ILE A 114 -17.65 9.94 2.02
C ILE A 114 -16.32 9.37 1.51
N ILE A 115 -15.22 9.51 2.27
CA ILE A 115 -13.92 8.95 1.90
C ILE A 115 -13.97 7.43 1.89
N ILE A 116 -14.54 6.81 2.94
CA ILE A 116 -14.70 5.35 3.01
C ILE A 116 -15.54 4.84 1.82
N ILE A 117 -16.63 5.53 1.47
CA ILE A 117 -17.46 5.18 0.32
C ILE A 117 -16.69 5.34 -0.98
N GLY A 118 -15.99 6.47 -1.18
CA GLY A 118 -15.20 6.75 -2.37
C GLY A 118 -14.08 5.73 -2.59
N VAL A 119 -13.36 5.38 -1.52
CA VAL A 119 -12.30 4.37 -1.52
C VAL A 119 -12.86 2.98 -1.82
N ASN A 120 -13.99 2.60 -1.20
CA ASN A 120 -14.66 1.34 -1.52
C ASN A 120 -15.10 1.29 -2.99
N ILE A 121 -15.70 2.36 -3.51
CA ILE A 121 -16.06 2.44 -4.93
C ILE A 121 -14.81 2.28 -5.80
N LEU A 122 -13.70 2.93 -5.48
CA LEU A 122 -12.45 2.81 -6.23
C LEU A 122 -11.92 1.36 -6.23
N ILE A 123 -11.90 0.71 -5.05
CA ILE A 123 -11.39 -0.67 -4.88
C ILE A 123 -12.28 -1.69 -5.58
N PHE A 124 -13.61 -1.58 -5.43
CA PHE A 124 -14.57 -2.56 -5.93
C PHE A 124 -14.98 -2.31 -7.39
N LYS A 125 -15.16 -1.04 -7.81
CA LYS A 125 -15.65 -0.69 -9.15
C LYS A 125 -14.56 -0.76 -10.22
N MET A 126 -13.28 -0.58 -9.86
CA MET A 126 -12.17 -0.75 -10.81
C MET A 126 -11.67 -2.19 -10.92
N GLY A 127 -12.30 -3.16 -10.24
CA GLY A 127 -11.86 -4.55 -10.24
C GLY A 127 -10.47 -4.74 -9.63
N PHE A 128 -9.99 -3.78 -8.82
CA PHE A 128 -8.64 -3.78 -8.26
C PHE A 128 -8.37 -5.05 -7.46
N TYR A 129 -9.32 -5.43 -6.61
CA TYR A 129 -9.22 -6.65 -5.80
C TYR A 129 -9.17 -7.91 -6.68
N ASP A 130 -10.06 -7.99 -7.67
CA ASP A 130 -10.16 -9.16 -8.55
C ASP A 130 -8.93 -9.33 -9.45
N ASP A 131 -8.38 -8.22 -9.96
CA ASP A 131 -7.14 -8.21 -10.73
C ASP A 131 -5.94 -8.68 -9.88
N VAL A 132 -5.82 -8.19 -8.63
CA VAL A 132 -4.78 -8.63 -7.70
C VAL A 132 -4.95 -10.11 -7.30
N LEU A 133 -6.18 -10.55 -7.08
CA LEU A 133 -6.49 -11.94 -6.75
C LEU A 133 -6.18 -12.88 -7.92
N ALA A 134 -6.52 -12.48 -9.16
CA ALA A 134 -6.20 -13.22 -10.37
C ALA A 134 -4.68 -13.38 -10.54
N PHE A 135 -3.91 -12.30 -10.34
CA PHE A 135 -2.45 -12.36 -10.37
C PHE A 135 -1.88 -13.27 -9.28
N LYS A 136 -2.40 -13.18 -8.05
CA LYS A 136 -1.99 -14.04 -6.94
C LYS A 136 -2.18 -15.52 -7.27
N ASN A 137 -3.35 -15.88 -7.78
CA ASN A 137 -3.68 -17.25 -8.13
C ASN A 137 -2.82 -17.76 -9.31
N TYR A 138 -2.61 -16.92 -10.32
CA TYR A 138 -1.71 -17.23 -11.45
C TYR A 138 -0.28 -17.50 -10.97
N TYR A 139 0.26 -16.61 -10.13
CA TYR A 139 1.62 -16.71 -9.63
C TYR A 139 1.79 -17.96 -8.75
N GLN A 140 0.83 -18.25 -7.86
CA GLN A 140 0.83 -19.47 -7.05
C GLN A 140 0.73 -20.75 -7.90
N GLY A 141 -0.06 -20.74 -8.96
CA GLY A 141 -0.15 -21.84 -9.92
C GLY A 141 1.16 -22.09 -10.66
N LYS A 142 1.90 -21.02 -10.99
CA LYS A 142 3.19 -21.10 -11.67
C LYS A 142 4.29 -21.70 -10.80
N ILE A 143 4.35 -21.39 -9.50
CA ILE A 143 5.36 -21.96 -8.59
C ILE A 143 4.97 -23.38 -8.09
N LYS A 144 3.77 -23.87 -8.41
CA LYS A 144 3.39 -25.27 -8.13
C LYS A 144 3.84 -26.24 -9.23
N ARG A 145 4.16 -25.74 -10.42
CA ARG A 145 4.82 -26.49 -11.50
C ARG A 145 6.32 -26.32 -11.40
#